data_AF-A0AAP7ARN0-F1
#
_entry.id   AF-A0AAP7ARN0-F1
#
_cell.length_a   1.000
_cell.length_b   1.000
_cell.length_c   1.000
_cell.angle_alpha   90.00
_cell.angle_beta   90.00
_cell.angle_gamma   90.00
#
_symmetry.space_group_name_H-M   'P 1'
#
loop_
_entity.id
_entity.type
_entity.pdbx_description
1 polymer ?
#
loop_
_entity_poly.entity_id
_entity_poly.type
_entity_poly.pdbx_seq_one_letter_code
_entity_poly.pdbx_strand_id
1 'polypeptide(L)'
;MKVCPVSCKIEHHAMMFAFLAKHAIELCGEAGKDAILAGMTTYGNERGARMAANALAHGDELTTMTNQAYGEWKPDYAGQMDFGTLRTEPTLQTYIAKCAWCEAWKKHNITEYGKYYCVNVDNAVYQGFRSDFVCTPTATSMSWGGKRCEFDWGHPLSQEEVKELAEKKAKLGTSCMKDFNFHTAHLKYTVSQALILNLGEKGEEAVKLALADYVDTFGQEYLDVLNGLYPVE
;
A
#
# COMPACT_ATOMS: atom_id res chain seq x y z
N MET A 1 19.28 30.11 2.18
CA MET A 1 18.63 29.31 1.11
C MET A 1 17.35 28.73 1.69
N LYS A 2 16.18 28.97 1.09
CA LYS A 2 14.96 28.23 1.49
C LYS A 2 15.18 26.77 1.05
N VAL A 3 15.40 25.89 2.02
CA VAL A 3 15.44 24.44 1.77
C VAL A 3 14.07 24.06 1.23
N CYS A 4 14.00 23.49 0.03
CA CYS A 4 12.75 22.90 -0.45
C CYS A 4 12.34 21.81 0.53
N PRO A 5 11.06 21.78 0.98
CA PRO A 5 10.62 20.74 1.89
C PRO A 5 10.84 19.36 1.25
N VAL A 6 11.33 18.42 2.04
CA VAL A 6 11.52 17.03 1.60
C VAL A 6 10.17 16.40 1.24
N SER A 7 10.21 15.37 0.41
CA SER A 7 9.01 14.63 -0.01
C SER A 7 9.30 13.14 -0.01
N CYS A 8 8.49 12.41 0.73
CA CYS A 8 8.47 10.96 0.78
C CYS A 8 8.31 10.37 -0.63
N LYS A 9 8.77 9.13 -0.74
CA LYS A 9 8.82 8.28 -1.94
C LYS A 9 8.39 6.88 -1.53
N ILE A 10 8.30 5.95 -2.48
CA ILE A 10 7.96 4.55 -2.17
C ILE A 10 8.90 3.98 -1.10
N GLU A 11 10.20 4.29 -1.17
CA GLU A 11 11.18 3.81 -0.19
C GLU A 11 10.83 4.22 1.25
N HIS A 12 10.46 5.49 1.47
CA HIS A 12 10.07 6.00 2.78
C HIS A 12 8.82 5.28 3.31
N HIS A 13 7.82 5.10 2.45
CA HIS A 13 6.61 4.35 2.78
C HIS A 13 6.91 2.88 3.12
N ALA A 14 7.76 2.23 2.31
CA ALA A 14 8.15 0.84 2.50
C ALA A 14 8.89 0.63 3.83
N MET A 15 9.79 1.55 4.18
CA MET A 15 10.58 1.48 5.40
C MET A 15 9.77 1.84 6.65
N MET A 16 8.84 2.82 6.57
CA MET A 16 7.90 3.10 7.67
C MET A 16 7.13 1.83 8.07
N PHE A 17 6.58 1.09 7.09
CA PHE A 17 5.94 -0.20 7.36
C PHE A 17 6.92 -1.19 8.00
N ALA A 18 8.10 -1.37 7.40
CA ALA A 18 9.03 -2.42 7.81
C ALA A 18 9.55 -2.19 9.24
N PHE A 19 9.75 -0.94 9.66
CA PHE A 19 10.14 -0.63 11.04
C PHE A 19 9.02 -0.87 12.04
N LEU A 20 7.78 -0.49 11.72
CA LEU A 20 6.61 -0.82 12.55
C LEU A 20 6.48 -2.34 12.71
N ALA A 21 6.63 -3.09 11.61
CA ALA A 21 6.58 -4.54 11.62
C ALA A 21 7.71 -5.18 12.42
N LYS A 22 8.95 -4.71 12.22
CA LYS A 22 10.13 -5.17 12.96
C LYS A 22 9.91 -5.09 14.46
N HIS A 23 9.62 -3.90 14.97
CA HIS A 23 9.54 -3.69 16.42
C HIS A 23 8.32 -4.37 17.04
N ALA A 24 7.17 -4.39 16.35
CA ALA A 24 6.01 -5.14 16.82
C ALA A 24 6.34 -6.64 16.97
N ILE A 25 6.99 -7.23 15.96
CA ILE A 25 7.32 -8.67 15.94
C ILE A 25 8.45 -9.00 16.93
N GLU A 26 9.48 -8.18 17.03
CA GLU A 26 10.60 -8.41 17.98
C GLU A 26 10.13 -8.32 19.45
N LEU A 27 9.21 -7.39 19.77
CA LEU A 27 8.72 -7.20 21.14
C LEU A 27 7.60 -8.17 21.54
N CYS A 28 6.79 -8.61 20.59
CA CYS A 28 5.54 -9.33 20.85
C CYS A 28 5.40 -10.67 20.12
N GLY A 29 6.36 -11.07 19.28
CA GLY A 29 6.30 -12.30 18.50
C GLY A 29 5.06 -12.37 17.60
N GLU A 30 4.34 -13.48 17.66
CA GLU A 30 3.16 -13.72 16.82
C GLU A 30 2.05 -12.69 17.07
N ALA A 31 1.84 -12.25 18.32
CA ALA A 31 0.86 -11.19 18.60
C ALA A 31 1.22 -9.87 17.90
N GLY A 32 2.51 -9.56 17.79
CA GLY A 32 3.00 -8.41 17.03
C GLY A 32 2.71 -8.53 15.54
N LYS A 33 2.95 -9.72 14.97
CA LYS A 33 2.62 -10.02 13.58
C LYS A 33 1.12 -9.92 13.30
N ASP A 34 0.28 -10.48 14.17
CA ASP A 34 -1.18 -10.42 14.02
C ASP A 34 -1.69 -8.97 14.06
N ALA A 35 -1.15 -8.15 14.97
CA ALA A 35 -1.48 -6.72 15.04
C ALA A 35 -1.07 -5.96 13.78
N ILE A 36 0.10 -6.28 13.18
CA ILE A 36 0.54 -5.71 11.90
C ILE A 36 -0.42 -6.08 10.77
N LEU A 37 -0.82 -7.36 10.68
CA LEU A 37 -1.74 -7.82 9.64
C LEU A 37 -3.12 -7.18 9.81
N ALA A 38 -3.63 -7.04 11.04
CA ALA A 38 -4.87 -6.33 11.33
C ALA A 38 -4.80 -4.84 10.93
N GLY A 39 -3.68 -4.17 11.24
CA GLY A 39 -3.42 -2.80 10.83
C GLY A 39 -3.38 -2.65 9.31
N MET A 40 -2.73 -3.58 8.60
CA MET A 40 -2.68 -3.59 7.14
C MET A 40 -4.02 -3.86 6.47
N THR A 41 -4.87 -4.72 7.05
CA THR A 41 -6.25 -4.92 6.57
C THR A 41 -7.02 -3.61 6.69
N THR A 42 -6.93 -2.93 7.83
CA THR A 42 -7.63 -1.64 8.05
C THR A 42 -7.11 -0.57 7.09
N TYR A 43 -5.79 -0.41 6.98
CA TYR A 43 -5.15 0.54 6.08
C TYR A 43 -5.55 0.30 4.61
N GLY A 44 -5.55 -0.96 4.16
CA GLY A 44 -5.99 -1.33 2.82
C GLY A 44 -7.47 -0.99 2.60
N ASN A 45 -8.34 -1.35 3.54
CA ASN A 45 -9.77 -1.05 3.45
C ASN A 45 -10.04 0.46 3.36
N GLU A 46 -9.36 1.28 4.17
CA GLU A 46 -9.49 2.74 4.13
C GLU A 46 -9.07 3.32 2.77
N ARG A 47 -8.00 2.78 2.16
CA ARG A 47 -7.59 3.14 0.80
C ARG A 47 -8.64 2.76 -0.24
N GLY A 48 -9.10 1.52 -0.19
CA GLY A 48 -10.15 1.03 -1.09
C GLY A 48 -11.43 1.87 -0.98
N ALA A 49 -11.84 2.24 0.24
CA ALA A 49 -13.02 3.04 0.48
C ALA A 49 -12.90 4.45 -0.13
N ARG A 50 -11.72 5.07 -0.07
CA ARG A 50 -11.46 6.35 -0.76
C ARG A 50 -11.48 6.21 -2.28
N MET A 51 -10.91 5.13 -2.81
CA MET A 51 -11.01 4.83 -4.24
C MET A 51 -12.47 4.69 -4.67
N ALA A 52 -13.30 3.99 -3.89
CA ALA A 52 -14.73 3.85 -4.16
C ALA A 52 -15.48 5.18 -4.05
N ALA A 53 -15.19 5.99 -3.02
CA ALA A 53 -15.77 7.32 -2.88
C ALA A 53 -15.44 8.22 -4.08
N ASN A 54 -14.21 8.17 -4.59
CA ASN A 54 -13.82 8.89 -5.81
C ASN A 54 -14.58 8.40 -7.03
N ALA A 55 -14.76 7.08 -7.20
CA ALA A 55 -15.54 6.50 -8.30
C ALA A 55 -17.00 6.98 -8.26
N LEU A 56 -17.64 6.89 -7.09
CA LEU A 56 -19.02 7.32 -6.89
C LEU A 56 -19.19 8.84 -7.11
N ALA A 57 -18.22 9.66 -6.67
CA ALA A 57 -18.25 11.10 -6.88
C ALA A 57 -18.19 11.50 -8.38
N HIS A 58 -17.64 10.63 -9.23
CA HIS A 58 -17.63 10.80 -10.68
C HIS A 58 -18.81 10.11 -11.38
N GLY A 59 -19.72 9.50 -10.62
CA GLY A 59 -20.90 8.80 -11.13
C GLY A 59 -20.62 7.42 -11.73
N ASP A 60 -19.49 6.79 -11.37
CA ASP A 60 -19.16 5.46 -11.88
C ASP A 60 -19.63 4.34 -10.95
N GLU A 61 -20.02 3.20 -11.53
CA GLU A 61 -20.32 1.99 -10.77
C GLU A 61 -19.05 1.35 -10.19
N LEU A 62 -19.18 0.68 -9.04
CA LEU A 62 -18.08 -0.04 -8.40
C LEU A 62 -17.87 -1.40 -9.08
N THR A 63 -17.00 -1.43 -10.08
CA THR A 63 -16.64 -2.62 -10.88
C THR A 63 -15.12 -2.85 -10.81
N THR A 64 -14.66 -4.00 -11.33
CA THR A 64 -13.23 -4.27 -11.42
C THR A 64 -12.54 -3.27 -12.33
N MET A 65 -13.16 -2.89 -13.45
CA MET A 65 -12.66 -1.85 -14.35
C MET A 65 -12.43 -0.53 -13.60
N THR A 66 -13.44 -0.04 -12.88
CA THR A 66 -13.35 1.25 -12.18
C THR A 66 -12.37 1.18 -11.01
N ASN A 67 -12.31 0.07 -10.27
CA ASN A 67 -11.26 -0.15 -9.27
C ASN A 67 -9.85 0.04 -9.85
N GLN A 68 -9.57 -0.55 -11.02
CA GLN A 68 -8.28 -0.42 -11.69
C GLN A 68 -8.01 1.01 -12.19
N ALA A 69 -9.06 1.79 -12.49
CA ALA A 69 -8.94 3.18 -12.94
C ALA A 69 -8.62 4.16 -11.80
N TYR A 70 -9.16 3.93 -10.60
CA TYR A 70 -9.09 4.84 -9.45
C TYR A 70 -7.89 4.63 -8.53
N GLY A 71 -6.81 4.00 -9.00
CA GLY A 71 -5.59 3.81 -8.21
C GLY A 71 -5.02 5.12 -7.62
N GLU A 72 -4.69 5.12 -6.33
CA GLU A 72 -4.35 6.35 -5.59
C GLU A 72 -2.87 6.77 -5.65
N TRP A 73 -2.00 6.04 -6.37
CA TRP A 73 -0.57 6.34 -6.42
C TRP A 73 0.04 5.95 -7.77
N LYS A 74 1.24 6.44 -8.02
CA LYS A 74 2.07 6.09 -9.18
C LYS A 74 3.53 5.92 -8.76
N PRO A 75 4.35 5.21 -9.55
CA PRO A 75 5.79 5.15 -9.31
C PRO A 75 6.42 6.56 -9.35
N ASP A 76 7.49 6.73 -8.58
CA ASP A 76 8.26 7.97 -8.49
C ASP A 76 8.91 8.34 -9.84
N TYR A 77 9.25 7.33 -10.66
CA TYR A 77 9.81 7.49 -11.99
C TYR A 77 9.49 6.29 -12.90
N ALA A 78 9.60 6.49 -14.22
CA ALA A 78 9.34 5.45 -15.22
C ALA A 78 10.27 4.25 -15.04
N GLY A 79 9.71 3.03 -15.07
CA GLY A 79 10.47 1.79 -14.90
C GLY A 79 10.89 1.46 -13.46
N GLN A 80 10.45 2.23 -12.46
CA GLN A 80 10.63 1.86 -11.05
C GLN A 80 9.79 0.61 -10.69
N MET A 81 8.61 0.48 -11.28
CA MET A 81 7.73 -0.68 -11.18
C MET A 81 7.48 -1.27 -12.57
N ASP A 82 7.25 -2.58 -12.65
CA ASP A 82 6.82 -3.27 -13.87
C ASP A 82 5.57 -4.10 -13.57
N PHE A 83 4.46 -3.67 -14.18
CA PHE A 83 3.14 -4.29 -14.07
C PHE A 83 2.71 -4.81 -15.44
N GLY A 84 2.01 -5.95 -15.45
CA GLY A 84 1.38 -6.41 -16.68
C GLY A 84 0.13 -7.24 -16.44
N THR A 85 -0.51 -7.62 -17.54
CA THR A 85 -1.72 -8.43 -17.55
C THR A 85 -1.38 -9.80 -18.13
N LEU A 86 -1.76 -10.86 -17.43
CA LEU A 86 -1.64 -12.25 -17.93
C LEU A 86 -2.82 -12.59 -18.82
N ARG A 87 -4.04 -12.22 -18.39
CA ARG A 87 -5.30 -12.36 -19.14
C ARG A 87 -6.37 -11.47 -18.52
N THR A 88 -7.43 -11.24 -19.26
CA THR A 88 -8.59 -10.45 -18.80
C THR A 88 -9.85 -11.29 -18.60
N GLU A 89 -9.91 -12.50 -19.18
CA GLU A 89 -11.04 -13.44 -19.08
C GLU A 89 -10.54 -14.88 -18.82
N PRO A 90 -11.28 -15.73 -18.10
CA PRO A 90 -12.60 -15.47 -17.47
C PRO A 90 -12.52 -14.54 -16.24
N THR A 91 -11.31 -14.28 -15.74
CA THR A 91 -11.02 -13.28 -14.70
C THR A 91 -9.81 -12.47 -15.11
N LEU A 92 -9.76 -11.22 -14.65
CA LEU A 92 -8.59 -10.37 -14.76
C LEU A 92 -7.47 -10.98 -13.92
N GLN A 93 -6.34 -11.26 -14.55
CA GLN A 93 -5.12 -11.71 -13.89
C GLN A 93 -3.96 -10.80 -14.26
N THR A 94 -3.24 -10.31 -13.25
CA THR A 94 -2.13 -9.37 -13.42
C THR A 94 -0.86 -9.89 -12.78
N TYR A 95 0.28 -9.28 -13.12
CA TYR A 95 1.57 -9.58 -12.51
C TYR A 95 2.35 -8.31 -12.17
N ILE A 96 3.27 -8.45 -11.21
CA ILE A 96 4.29 -7.45 -10.87
C ILE A 96 5.66 -8.11 -10.97
N ALA A 97 6.47 -7.71 -11.95
CA ALA A 97 7.81 -8.26 -12.19
C ALA A 97 8.95 -7.42 -11.59
N LYS A 98 8.68 -6.15 -11.27
CA LYS A 98 9.60 -5.26 -10.55
C LYS A 98 8.83 -4.46 -9.50
N CYS A 99 9.32 -4.47 -8.26
CA CYS A 99 8.64 -3.88 -7.11
C CYS A 99 9.58 -3.03 -6.24
N ALA A 100 9.33 -1.73 -6.21
CA ALA A 100 10.09 -0.74 -5.45
C ALA A 100 10.07 -0.97 -3.94
N TRP A 101 8.98 -1.53 -3.40
CA TRP A 101 8.93 -1.94 -1.98
C TRP A 101 9.92 -3.08 -1.69
N CYS A 102 9.94 -4.11 -2.54
CA CYS A 102 10.88 -5.23 -2.40
C CYS A 102 12.34 -4.75 -2.56
N GLU A 103 12.60 -3.84 -3.51
CA GLU A 103 13.92 -3.23 -3.68
C GLU A 103 14.35 -2.43 -2.45
N ALA A 104 13.46 -1.64 -1.87
CA ALA A 104 13.73 -0.88 -0.64
C ALA A 104 14.07 -1.83 0.52
N TRP A 105 13.25 -2.83 0.79
CA TRP A 105 13.53 -3.75 1.91
C TRP A 105 14.81 -4.55 1.71
N LYS A 106 15.12 -4.94 0.47
CA LYS A 106 16.39 -5.60 0.15
C LYS A 106 17.58 -4.66 0.37
N LYS A 107 17.49 -3.41 -0.08
CA LYS A 107 18.52 -2.37 0.12
C LYS A 107 18.84 -2.17 1.60
N HIS A 108 17.82 -2.18 2.45
CA HIS A 108 17.95 -1.98 3.90
C HIS A 108 18.08 -3.28 4.71
N ASN A 109 18.21 -4.43 4.05
CA ASN A 109 18.31 -5.75 4.70
C ASN A 109 17.18 -6.02 5.73
N ILE A 110 15.95 -5.59 5.42
CA ILE A 110 14.78 -5.68 6.32
C ILE A 110 13.62 -6.46 5.71
N THR A 111 13.86 -7.21 4.63
CA THR A 111 12.84 -8.02 3.94
C THR A 111 12.11 -8.98 4.88
N GLU A 112 12.77 -9.48 5.92
CA GLU A 112 12.15 -10.39 6.91
C GLU A 112 10.92 -9.78 7.60
N TYR A 113 10.89 -8.45 7.76
CA TYR A 113 9.74 -7.74 8.31
C TYR A 113 8.89 -7.08 7.22
N GLY A 114 9.54 -6.50 6.20
CA GLY A 114 8.86 -5.84 5.07
C GLY A 114 7.90 -6.76 4.31
N LYS A 115 8.20 -8.07 4.21
CA LYS A 115 7.39 -9.05 3.48
C LYS A 115 5.94 -9.17 3.98
N TYR A 116 5.66 -8.78 5.23
CA TYR A 116 4.31 -8.82 5.79
C TYR A 116 3.36 -7.77 5.18
N TYR A 117 3.89 -6.72 4.56
CA TYR A 117 3.08 -5.74 3.82
C TYR A 117 2.29 -6.41 2.69
N CYS A 118 2.93 -7.36 2.02
CA CYS A 118 2.39 -8.03 0.84
C CYS A 118 1.34 -9.12 1.15
N VAL A 119 1.11 -9.44 2.43
CA VAL A 119 0.26 -10.58 2.81
C VAL A 119 -1.21 -10.33 2.47
N ASN A 120 -1.72 -9.12 2.75
CA ASN A 120 -3.14 -8.81 2.62
C ASN A 120 -3.44 -7.47 1.94
N VAL A 121 -2.45 -6.61 1.68
CA VAL A 121 -2.72 -5.23 1.24
C VAL A 121 -3.52 -5.15 -0.06
N ASP A 122 -3.19 -5.93 -1.08
CA ASP A 122 -3.90 -5.89 -2.38
C ASP A 122 -5.35 -6.34 -2.24
N ASN A 123 -5.58 -7.41 -1.48
CA ASN A 123 -6.94 -7.89 -1.18
C ASN A 123 -7.72 -6.90 -0.32
N ALA A 124 -7.11 -6.31 0.71
CA ALA A 124 -7.75 -5.33 1.57
C ALA A 124 -8.11 -4.04 0.82
N VAL A 125 -7.25 -3.55 -0.09
CA VAL A 125 -7.60 -2.42 -0.95
C VAL A 125 -8.78 -2.76 -1.86
N TYR A 126 -8.81 -3.98 -2.42
CA TYR A 126 -9.89 -4.40 -3.30
C TYR A 126 -11.22 -4.56 -2.53
N GLN A 127 -11.18 -5.12 -1.32
CA GLN A 127 -12.33 -5.26 -0.42
C GLN A 127 -12.83 -3.92 0.12
N GLY A 128 -11.92 -2.99 0.41
CA GLY A 128 -12.30 -1.63 0.78
C GLY A 128 -13.04 -0.91 -0.34
N PHE A 129 -12.73 -1.21 -1.60
CA PHE A 129 -13.44 -0.66 -2.75
C PHE A 129 -14.84 -1.28 -2.91
N ARG A 130 -14.96 -2.60 -2.75
CA ARG A 130 -16.24 -3.31 -2.74
C ARG A 130 -16.13 -4.55 -1.87
N SER A 131 -16.99 -4.71 -0.87
CA SER A 131 -16.79 -5.72 0.18
C SER A 131 -16.83 -7.17 -0.29
N ASP A 132 -17.49 -7.45 -1.41
CA ASP A 132 -17.57 -8.80 -2.02
C ASP A 132 -16.39 -9.13 -2.94
N PHE A 133 -15.53 -8.15 -3.25
CA PHE A 133 -14.35 -8.37 -4.08
C PHE A 133 -13.27 -9.18 -3.36
N VAL A 134 -12.56 -10.02 -4.12
CA VAL A 134 -11.47 -10.86 -3.62
C VAL A 134 -10.31 -10.83 -4.61
N CYS A 135 -9.11 -10.51 -4.13
CA CYS A 135 -7.86 -10.60 -4.87
C CYS A 135 -7.04 -11.75 -4.29
N THR A 136 -6.79 -12.77 -5.11
CA THR A 136 -6.09 -13.98 -4.68
C THR A 136 -4.69 -14.04 -5.32
N PRO A 137 -3.61 -14.11 -4.53
CA PRO A 137 -2.28 -14.39 -5.06
C PRO A 137 -2.25 -15.78 -5.72
N THR A 138 -1.78 -15.87 -6.96
CA THR A 138 -1.68 -17.15 -7.71
C THR A 138 -0.26 -17.69 -7.80
N ALA A 139 0.71 -16.94 -7.30
CA ALA A 139 2.11 -17.31 -7.20
C ALA A 139 2.71 -16.83 -5.86
N THR A 140 3.79 -17.46 -5.43
CA THR A 140 4.59 -16.95 -4.30
C THR A 140 5.02 -15.51 -4.61
N SER A 141 4.78 -14.60 -3.69
CA SER A 141 5.15 -13.19 -3.88
C SER A 141 6.66 -12.97 -3.84
N MET A 142 7.12 -11.90 -4.48
CA MET A 142 8.55 -11.58 -4.59
C MET A 142 9.22 -11.40 -3.23
N SER A 143 8.52 -10.81 -2.25
CA SER A 143 9.02 -10.64 -0.88
C SER A 143 9.20 -11.95 -0.11
N TRP A 144 8.64 -13.05 -0.63
CA TRP A 144 8.78 -14.41 -0.11
C TRP A 144 9.60 -15.33 -1.04
N GLY A 145 10.40 -14.74 -1.95
CA GLY A 145 11.31 -15.47 -2.83
C GLY A 145 10.71 -15.90 -4.17
N GLY A 146 9.49 -15.47 -4.49
CA GLY A 146 8.89 -15.67 -5.81
C GLY A 146 9.59 -14.87 -6.92
N LYS A 147 9.45 -15.32 -8.18
CA LYS A 147 10.04 -14.64 -9.34
C LYS A 147 9.34 -13.32 -9.68
N ARG A 148 8.01 -13.30 -9.56
CA ARG A 148 7.13 -12.15 -9.77
C ARG A 148 5.84 -12.39 -8.97
N CYS A 149 5.15 -11.34 -8.57
CA CYS A 149 3.82 -11.48 -7.98
C CYS A 149 2.80 -11.71 -9.09
N GLU A 150 1.79 -12.55 -8.84
CA GLU A 150 0.67 -12.79 -9.75
C GLU A 150 -0.62 -12.80 -8.94
N PHE A 151 -1.67 -12.18 -9.50
CA PHE A 151 -2.94 -11.97 -8.81
C PHE A 151 -4.11 -12.31 -9.71
N ASP A 152 -5.14 -12.94 -9.13
CA ASP A 152 -6.46 -13.11 -9.73
C ASP A 152 -7.46 -12.21 -9.00
N TRP A 153 -8.14 -11.34 -9.75
CA TRP A 153 -9.08 -10.34 -9.22
C TRP A 153 -10.53 -10.85 -9.20
N GLY A 154 -10.77 -12.13 -9.51
CA GLY A 154 -12.05 -12.82 -9.35
C GLY A 154 -13.15 -12.43 -10.34
N HIS A 155 -12.93 -11.38 -11.14
CA HIS A 155 -13.90 -10.82 -12.07
C HIS A 155 -13.24 -10.53 -13.42
N PRO A 156 -13.96 -10.70 -14.55
CA PRO A 156 -13.43 -10.43 -15.87
C PRO A 156 -13.20 -8.95 -16.12
N LEU A 157 -12.44 -8.67 -17.17
CA LEU A 157 -12.39 -7.36 -17.82
C LEU A 157 -12.57 -7.61 -19.33
N SER A 158 -13.74 -7.29 -19.86
CA SER A 158 -14.03 -7.45 -21.29
C SER A 158 -13.12 -6.56 -22.15
N GLN A 159 -13.00 -6.86 -23.45
CA GLN A 159 -12.20 -6.04 -24.35
C GLN A 159 -12.72 -4.60 -24.50
N GLU A 160 -14.02 -4.39 -24.27
CA GLU A 160 -14.64 -3.06 -24.23
C GLU A 160 -14.21 -2.33 -22.96
N GLU A 161 -14.33 -2.97 -21.79
CA GLU A 161 -13.88 -2.40 -20.51
C GLU A 161 -12.37 -2.12 -20.48
N VAL A 162 -11.54 -2.88 -21.20
CA VAL A 162 -10.10 -2.58 -21.35
C VAL A 162 -9.87 -1.23 -22.04
N LYS A 163 -10.67 -0.89 -23.06
CA LYS A 163 -10.59 0.40 -23.75
C LYS A 163 -11.11 1.52 -22.84
N GLU A 164 -12.26 1.30 -22.21
CA GLU A 164 -12.85 2.24 -21.25
C GLU A 164 -11.90 2.54 -20.09
N LEU A 165 -11.20 1.52 -19.58
CA LEU A 165 -10.19 1.68 -18.54
C LEU A 165 -9.06 2.64 -18.96
N ALA A 166 -8.55 2.49 -20.19
CA ALA A 166 -7.50 3.35 -20.72
C ALA A 166 -7.98 4.80 -20.85
N GLU A 167 -9.18 5.01 -21.40
CA GLU A 167 -9.81 6.33 -21.53
C GLU A 167 -10.08 6.97 -20.17
N LYS A 168 -10.59 6.19 -19.21
CA LYS A 168 -10.87 6.65 -17.85
C LYS A 168 -9.61 7.06 -17.12
N LYS A 169 -8.54 6.26 -17.19
CA LYS A 169 -7.22 6.60 -16.63
C LYS A 169 -6.65 7.89 -17.25
N ALA A 170 -6.79 8.07 -18.56
CA ALA A 170 -6.36 9.30 -19.22
C ALA A 170 -7.15 10.52 -18.75
N LYS A 171 -8.48 10.38 -18.58
CA LYS A 171 -9.36 11.45 -18.08
C LYS A 171 -9.08 11.82 -16.62
N LEU A 172 -8.87 10.83 -15.74
CA LEU A 172 -8.55 11.05 -14.33
C LEU A 172 -7.14 11.65 -14.18
N GLY A 173 -6.19 11.20 -14.98
CA GLY A 173 -4.79 11.59 -14.85
C GLY A 173 -4.29 11.32 -13.42
N THR A 174 -3.96 12.37 -12.68
CA THR A 174 -3.52 12.27 -11.27
C THR A 174 -4.51 12.88 -10.28
N SER A 175 -5.73 13.23 -10.70
CA SER A 175 -6.69 13.96 -9.86
C SER A 175 -7.11 13.19 -8.61
N CYS A 176 -7.19 11.86 -8.69
CA CYS A 176 -7.52 10.96 -7.59
C CYS A 176 -6.27 10.38 -6.88
N MET A 177 -5.07 10.75 -7.32
CA MET A 177 -3.82 10.27 -6.72
C MET A 177 -3.42 11.16 -5.54
N LYS A 178 -2.79 10.54 -4.54
CA LYS A 178 -2.15 11.19 -3.42
C LYS A 178 -0.64 10.96 -3.49
N ASP A 179 0.14 11.89 -2.96
CA ASP A 179 1.58 11.74 -2.90
C ASP A 179 2.00 10.77 -1.78
N PHE A 180 3.30 10.46 -1.72
CA PHE A 180 3.82 9.57 -0.70
C PHE A 180 3.97 10.23 0.67
N ASN A 181 3.82 11.55 0.82
CA ASN A 181 3.71 12.16 2.15
C ASN A 181 2.37 11.71 2.77
N PHE A 182 1.28 11.83 2.01
CA PHE A 182 -0.03 11.37 2.42
C PHE A 182 -0.06 9.85 2.67
N HIS A 183 0.42 9.03 1.72
CA HIS A 183 0.37 7.58 1.89
C HIS A 183 1.22 7.10 3.08
N THR A 184 2.38 7.71 3.31
CA THR A 184 3.24 7.36 4.46
C THR A 184 2.61 7.82 5.78
N ALA A 185 1.99 9.01 5.80
CA ALA A 185 1.26 9.49 6.97
C ALA A 185 0.05 8.60 7.31
N HIS A 186 -0.73 8.22 6.30
CA HIS A 186 -1.86 7.31 6.42
C HIS A 186 -1.41 5.95 6.99
N LEU A 187 -0.41 5.32 6.37
CA LEU A 187 0.16 4.06 6.84
C LEU A 187 0.66 4.17 8.29
N LYS A 188 1.47 5.19 8.59
CA LYS A 188 2.00 5.44 9.94
C LYS A 188 0.86 5.50 10.94
N TYR A 189 -0.15 6.32 10.68
CA TYR A 189 -1.28 6.51 11.58
C TYR A 189 -2.04 5.20 11.81
N THR A 190 -2.58 4.59 10.74
CA THR A 190 -3.48 3.44 10.87
C THR A 190 -2.78 2.24 11.49
N VAL A 191 -1.55 1.94 11.07
CA VAL A 191 -0.80 0.80 11.63
C VAL A 191 -0.39 1.09 13.07
N SER A 192 0.05 2.30 13.41
CA SER A 192 0.38 2.65 14.80
C SER A 192 -0.83 2.51 15.73
N GLN A 193 -2.00 3.00 15.31
CA GLN A 193 -3.23 2.85 16.08
C GLN A 193 -3.60 1.38 16.29
N ALA A 194 -3.44 0.53 15.27
CA ALA A 194 -3.66 -0.90 15.40
C ALA A 194 -2.68 -1.55 16.39
N LEU A 195 -1.40 -1.18 16.35
CA LEU A 195 -0.41 -1.68 17.30
C LEU A 195 -0.76 -1.28 18.74
N ILE A 196 -1.05 0.00 18.98
CA ILE A 196 -1.39 0.51 20.32
C ILE A 196 -2.66 -0.16 20.84
N LEU A 197 -3.71 -0.26 20.01
CA LEU A 197 -4.97 -0.88 20.40
C LEU A 197 -4.82 -2.37 20.76
N ASN A 198 -4.03 -3.12 19.98
CA ASN A 198 -3.94 -4.58 20.16
C ASN A 198 -2.83 -5.01 21.13
N LEU A 199 -1.81 -4.19 21.36
CA LEU A 199 -0.61 -4.54 22.14
C LEU A 199 -0.39 -3.65 23.38
N GLY A 200 -1.18 -2.59 23.56
CA GLY A 200 -1.08 -1.67 24.69
C GLY A 200 0.28 -0.96 24.74
N GLU A 201 0.89 -0.89 25.93
CA GLU A 201 2.19 -0.24 26.16
C GLU A 201 3.29 -0.77 25.23
N LYS A 202 3.28 -2.07 24.91
CA LYS A 202 4.24 -2.65 23.94
C LYS A 202 4.01 -2.15 22.51
N GLY A 203 2.77 -1.86 22.16
CA GLY A 203 2.42 -1.23 20.89
C GLY A 203 2.94 0.20 20.80
N GLU A 204 2.79 0.97 21.88
CA GLU A 204 3.37 2.32 21.99
C GLU A 204 4.90 2.30 21.89
N GLU A 205 5.55 1.36 22.57
CA GLU A 205 7.00 1.17 22.49
C GLU A 205 7.45 0.79 21.07
N ALA A 206 6.75 -0.14 20.42
CA ALA A 206 7.04 -0.54 19.04
C ALA A 206 6.96 0.65 18.07
N VAL A 207 5.91 1.48 18.19
CA VAL A 207 5.76 2.68 17.38
C VAL A 207 6.89 3.66 17.64
N LYS A 208 7.23 3.93 18.91
CA LYS A 208 8.32 4.83 19.27
C LYS A 208 9.65 4.39 18.66
N LEU A 209 10.00 3.11 18.78
CA LEU A 209 11.23 2.56 18.21
C LEU A 209 11.23 2.62 16.67
N ALA A 210 10.08 2.34 16.04
CA ALA A 210 9.96 2.43 14.60
C ALA A 210 10.16 3.86 14.07
N LEU A 211 9.62 4.86 14.77
CA LEU A 211 9.82 6.27 14.40
C LEU A 211 11.27 6.71 14.62
N ALA A 212 11.95 6.20 15.66
CA ALA A 212 13.38 6.45 15.86
C ALA A 212 14.21 5.87 14.71
N ASP A 213 14.01 4.60 14.33
CA ASP A 213 14.69 3.97 13.20
C ASP A 213 14.42 4.73 11.88
N TYR A 214 13.20 5.22 11.68
CA TYR A 214 12.84 6.02 10.51
C TYR A 214 13.59 7.35 10.46
N VAL A 215 13.69 8.06 11.59
CA VAL A 215 14.45 9.32 11.69
C VAL A 215 15.95 9.08 11.51
N ASP A 216 16.51 8.04 12.11
CA ASP A 216 17.92 7.69 11.95
C ASP A 216 18.26 7.34 10.50
N THR A 217 17.31 6.76 9.76
CA THR A 217 17.50 6.35 8.36
C THR A 217 17.36 7.51 7.37
N PHE A 218 16.37 8.38 7.55
CA PHE A 218 16.00 9.38 6.54
C PHE A 218 16.16 10.84 6.98
N GLY A 219 16.25 11.11 8.28
CA GLY A 219 16.23 12.45 8.86
C GLY A 219 14.87 12.84 9.43
N GLN A 220 14.89 13.72 10.44
CA GLN A 220 13.70 14.19 11.16
C GLN A 220 12.70 14.89 10.22
N GLU A 221 13.21 15.58 9.20
CA GLU A 221 12.40 16.32 8.23
C GLU A 221 11.40 15.43 7.47
N TYR A 222 11.72 14.15 7.27
CA TYR A 222 10.83 13.18 6.61
C TYR A 222 9.75 12.63 7.54
N LEU A 223 9.93 12.75 8.86
CA LEU A 223 8.86 12.45 9.82
C LEU A 223 7.97 13.68 10.02
N ASP A 224 8.57 14.87 10.08
CA ASP A 224 7.86 16.13 10.27
C ASP A 224 6.90 16.45 9.13
N VAL A 225 7.27 16.14 7.89
CA VAL A 225 6.40 16.35 6.71
C VAL A 225 5.13 15.50 6.74
N LEU A 226 5.04 14.48 7.60
CA LEU A 226 3.87 13.63 7.74
C LEU A 226 2.82 14.21 8.70
N ASN A 227 3.18 15.24 9.48
CA ASN A 227 2.31 15.76 10.53
C ASN A 227 1.09 16.48 9.94
N GLY A 228 -0.09 16.18 10.49
CA GLY A 228 -1.36 16.78 10.05
C GLY A 228 -1.87 16.32 8.68
N LEU A 229 -1.23 15.33 8.05
CA LEU A 229 -1.67 14.81 6.74
C LEU A 229 -2.70 13.69 6.84
N TYR A 230 -2.80 13.01 7.99
CA TYR A 230 -3.79 11.97 8.26
C TYR A 230 -4.03 11.79 9.77
N PRO A 231 -5.27 11.54 10.23
CA PRO A 231 -6.51 11.51 9.45
C PRO A 231 -6.86 12.92 8.92
N VAL A 232 -7.47 12.98 7.74
CA VAL A 232 -7.96 14.24 7.18
C VAL A 232 -9.35 14.47 7.77
N GLU A 233 -9.52 15.56 8.52
CA GLU A 233 -10.83 16.03 9.00
C GLU A 233 -11.75 16.45 7.84
#